data_AF-A0A4R6U5X9-F1
#
_entry.id   AF-A0A4R6U5X9-F1
#
_cell.length_a   1.000
_cell.length_b   1.000
_cell.length_c   1.000
_cell.angle_alpha   90.00
_cell.angle_beta   90.00
_cell.angle_gamma   90.00
#
_symmetry.space_group_name_H-M   'P 1'
#
loop_
_entity.id
_entity.type
_entity.pdbx_description
1 polymer ?
#
loop_
_entity_poly.entity_id
_entity_poly.type
_entity_poly.pdbx_seq_one_letter_code
_entity_poly.pdbx_strand_id
1 'polypeptide(L)'
;MHHLLFINEGYVSSSVFENPPINMLAIDENFSVGPLDRLDTQEGVVNRYDWFRHHFSSLDMSFDPNSLIRGLLALQTLPDGEPITIWTSENAREQIGLRWAVHIVQKQNHPIRVINFTRAYASKHNQPDTQCIYMTGGIPPKELRVLFDDHSTSPFLTKGEVNQLLNEWHNLQKEGAYVHMVSKGQPLPASFDDFNTMIMLNMQSLQQSPYSNAVSAHSLLVHTIMDLDYIYFDDYFPYMQLRLHELIQEGKLHAEGPLQRLHACIVKLP
;
A
#
# COMPACT_ATOMS: atom_id res chain seq x y z
N MET A 1 -17.00 22.30 2.22
CA MET A 1 -17.34 20.96 1.70
C MET A 1 -16.47 19.95 2.44
N HIS A 2 -16.89 18.70 2.67
CA HIS A 2 -16.00 17.69 3.29
C HIS A 2 -15.29 16.96 2.16
N HIS A 3 -13.97 17.14 2.04
CA HIS A 3 -13.17 16.39 1.07
C HIS A 3 -12.77 15.09 1.71
N LEU A 4 -13.12 14.00 1.04
CA LEU A 4 -12.78 12.67 1.46
C LEU A 4 -11.58 12.19 0.64
N LEU A 5 -10.46 11.88 1.31
CA LEU A 5 -9.32 11.26 0.64
C LEU A 5 -9.31 9.75 0.86
N PHE A 6 -9.29 9.01 -0.24
CA PHE A 6 -9.18 7.55 -0.24
C PHE A 6 -7.93 7.10 -0.98
N ILE A 7 -7.10 6.27 -0.34
CA ILE A 7 -5.89 5.71 -0.94
C ILE A 7 -6.22 4.26 -1.30
N ASN A 8 -6.18 3.88 -2.60
CA ASN A 8 -6.45 2.55 -3.19
C ASN A 8 -7.86 2.34 -3.84
N GLU A 9 -8.15 2.93 -5.01
CA GLU A 9 -9.46 2.77 -5.71
C GLU A 9 -9.83 1.34 -6.10
N GLY A 10 -8.86 0.43 -6.28
CA GLY A 10 -9.10 -0.88 -6.89
C GLY A 10 -10.16 -1.76 -6.21
N TYR A 11 -10.55 -1.44 -4.97
CA TYR A 11 -11.39 -2.31 -4.14
C TYR A 11 -12.65 -1.63 -3.55
N VAL A 12 -12.76 -0.30 -3.55
CA VAL A 12 -13.93 0.41 -3.02
C VAL A 12 -14.52 1.30 -4.09
N SER A 13 -15.69 0.92 -4.58
CA SER A 13 -16.44 1.73 -5.54
C SER A 13 -16.89 3.05 -4.90
N SER A 14 -16.58 4.17 -5.55
CA SER A 14 -17.09 5.51 -5.17
C SER A 14 -18.62 5.58 -5.13
N SER A 15 -19.29 4.62 -5.80
CA SER A 15 -20.76 4.48 -5.78
C SER A 15 -21.38 4.29 -4.40
N VAL A 16 -20.60 3.88 -3.40
CA VAL A 16 -21.04 3.77 -2.00
C VAL A 16 -21.42 5.13 -1.40
N PHE A 17 -20.89 6.21 -1.97
CA PHE A 17 -21.07 7.58 -1.47
C PHE A 17 -21.77 8.49 -2.47
N GLU A 18 -22.47 7.93 -3.46
CA GLU A 18 -23.29 8.70 -4.41
C GLU A 18 -24.58 9.24 -3.78
N ASN A 19 -25.04 8.70 -2.64
CA ASN A 19 -26.30 9.10 -2.02
C ASN A 19 -26.27 9.07 -0.47
N PRO A 20 -26.22 10.23 0.21
CA PRO A 20 -26.00 11.56 -0.36
C PRO A 20 -24.56 11.69 -0.91
N PRO A 21 -24.36 12.45 -2.00
CA PRO A 21 -23.05 12.60 -2.64
C PRO A 21 -22.03 13.24 -1.70
N ILE A 22 -20.87 12.59 -1.57
CA ILE A 22 -19.69 13.14 -0.87
C ILE A 22 -18.62 13.46 -1.90
N ASN A 23 -17.97 14.62 -1.77
CA ASN A 23 -16.84 14.96 -2.65
C ASN A 23 -15.63 14.08 -2.27
N MET A 24 -15.37 13.06 -3.10
CA MET A 24 -14.33 12.08 -2.87
C MET A 24 -13.19 12.31 -3.86
N LEU A 25 -11.98 12.38 -3.32
CA LEU A 25 -10.74 12.29 -4.06
C LEU A 25 -10.12 10.94 -3.76
N ALA A 26 -9.98 10.12 -4.80
CA ALA A 26 -9.32 8.84 -4.67
C ALA A 26 -7.95 8.87 -5.35
N ILE A 27 -6.99 8.23 -4.69
CA ILE A 27 -5.58 8.18 -5.08
C ILE A 27 -5.19 6.73 -5.10
N ASP A 28 -5.14 6.16 -6.30
CA ASP A 28 -4.72 4.78 -6.51
C ASP A 28 -3.20 4.76 -6.68
N GLU A 29 -2.48 4.62 -5.57
CA GLU A 29 -1.03 4.59 -5.52
C GLU A 29 -0.58 3.60 -4.45
N ASN A 30 0.45 2.80 -4.76
CA ASN A 30 1.02 1.85 -3.83
C ASN A 30 2.24 2.46 -3.11
N PHE A 31 1.98 3.26 -2.07
CA PHE A 31 3.04 3.94 -1.31
C PHE A 31 3.98 3.02 -0.52
N SER A 32 3.68 1.72 -0.38
CA SER A 32 4.55 0.78 0.35
C SER A 32 5.82 0.42 -0.41
N VAL A 33 5.85 0.62 -1.73
CA VAL A 33 6.97 0.28 -2.62
C VAL A 33 7.37 1.49 -3.46
N GLY A 34 8.65 1.60 -3.82
CA GLY A 34 9.22 2.65 -4.65
C GLY A 34 9.65 3.89 -3.88
N PRO A 35 10.34 4.84 -4.54
CA PRO A 35 10.86 6.03 -3.88
C PRO A 35 9.74 6.94 -3.36
N LEU A 36 9.93 7.48 -2.16
CA LEU A 36 9.03 8.46 -1.51
C LEU A 36 9.58 9.90 -1.55
N ASP A 37 10.75 10.10 -2.15
CA ASP A 37 11.41 11.40 -2.22
C ASP A 37 10.62 12.39 -3.08
N ARG A 38 10.48 13.63 -2.59
CA ARG A 38 9.86 14.78 -3.28
C ARG A 38 8.50 14.52 -3.94
N LEU A 39 7.67 13.62 -3.38
CA LEU A 39 6.30 13.34 -3.86
C LEU A 39 5.31 14.51 -3.68
N ASP A 40 5.77 15.65 -3.16
CA ASP A 40 5.06 16.92 -3.18
C ASP A 40 5.33 17.76 -4.44
N THR A 41 6.16 17.24 -5.36
CA THR A 41 6.54 17.89 -6.62
C THR A 41 6.26 16.98 -7.81
N GLN A 42 6.00 17.58 -8.99
CA GLN A 42 5.84 16.82 -10.23
C GLN A 42 7.10 16.01 -10.58
N GLU A 43 8.30 16.55 -10.29
CA GLU A 43 9.57 15.87 -10.55
C GLU A 43 9.71 14.57 -9.74
N GLY A 44 9.41 14.60 -8.44
CA GLY A 44 9.45 13.40 -7.60
C GLY A 44 8.44 12.34 -8.04
N VAL A 45 7.24 12.76 -8.44
CA VAL A 45 6.23 11.84 -8.98
C VAL A 45 6.69 11.19 -10.30
N VAL A 46 7.30 11.97 -11.20
CA VAL A 46 7.88 11.43 -12.45
C VAL A 46 9.02 10.45 -12.16
N ASN A 47 9.93 10.80 -11.26
CA ASN A 47 11.04 9.92 -10.86
C ASN A 47 10.53 8.58 -10.30
N ARG A 48 9.47 8.62 -9.49
CA ARG A 48 8.81 7.43 -8.96
C ARG A 48 8.20 6.57 -10.08
N TYR A 49 7.52 7.19 -11.04
CA TYR A 49 6.98 6.47 -12.19
C TYR A 49 8.09 5.82 -13.03
N ASP A 50 9.17 6.55 -13.31
CA ASP A 50 10.31 6.01 -14.06
C ASP A 50 10.96 4.83 -13.32
N TRP A 51 11.04 4.90 -11.99
CA TRP A 51 11.48 3.77 -11.16
C TRP A 51 10.57 2.55 -11.35
N PHE A 52 9.25 2.70 -11.22
CA PHE A 52 8.31 1.58 -11.46
C PHE A 52 8.42 1.05 -12.88
N ARG A 53 8.48 1.93 -13.89
CA ARG A 53 8.62 1.52 -15.28
C ARG A 53 9.93 0.76 -15.49
N HIS A 54 11.04 1.18 -14.91
CA HIS A 54 12.32 0.49 -15.04
C HIS A 54 12.26 -0.91 -14.43
N HIS A 55 11.81 -1.02 -13.19
CA HIS A 55 11.83 -2.27 -12.43
C HIS A 55 10.69 -3.23 -12.81
N PHE A 56 9.50 -2.73 -13.12
CA PHE A 56 8.31 -3.54 -13.39
C PHE A 56 7.99 -3.63 -14.88
N SER A 57 8.83 -3.12 -15.79
CA SER A 57 8.56 -3.18 -17.26
C SER A 57 8.27 -4.58 -17.80
N SER A 58 8.80 -5.63 -17.17
CA SER A 58 8.55 -7.03 -17.54
C SER A 58 7.28 -7.63 -16.94
N LEU A 59 6.66 -6.93 -16.00
CA LEU A 59 5.43 -7.33 -15.32
C LEU A 59 4.28 -6.55 -15.97
N ASP A 60 3.26 -7.25 -16.44
CA ASP A 60 2.06 -6.65 -17.04
C ASP A 60 1.19 -6.01 -15.93
N MET A 61 1.72 -4.95 -15.32
CA MET A 61 1.08 -4.23 -14.22
C MET A 61 0.32 -3.04 -14.80
N SER A 62 -0.99 -3.00 -14.58
CA SER A 62 -1.83 -1.84 -14.89
C SER A 62 -1.58 -0.73 -13.86
N PHE A 63 -0.46 -0.04 -13.96
CA PHE A 63 -0.21 1.18 -13.20
C PHE A 63 -0.69 2.38 -14.01
N ASP A 64 -1.56 3.22 -13.44
CA ASP A 64 -1.86 4.52 -14.04
C ASP A 64 -0.78 5.55 -13.63
N PRO A 65 0.14 5.93 -14.54
CA PRO A 65 1.19 6.93 -14.27
C PRO A 65 0.66 8.24 -13.69
N ASN A 66 -0.57 8.59 -14.02
CA ASN A 66 -1.13 9.89 -13.73
C ASN A 66 -1.99 9.91 -12.47
N SER A 67 -2.24 8.75 -11.83
CA SER A 67 -3.07 8.67 -10.62
C SER A 67 -2.52 9.57 -9.50
N LEU A 68 -1.23 9.42 -9.17
CA LEU A 68 -0.58 10.23 -8.14
C LEU A 68 -0.49 11.70 -8.52
N ILE A 69 -0.27 12.02 -9.81
CA ILE A 69 -0.24 13.42 -10.30
C ILE A 69 -1.62 14.07 -10.11
N ARG A 70 -2.69 13.39 -10.51
CA ARG A 70 -4.06 13.90 -10.33
C ARG A 70 -4.39 14.07 -8.85
N GLY A 71 -4.00 13.12 -8.01
CA GLY A 71 -4.14 13.21 -6.55
C GLY A 71 -3.42 14.42 -5.96
N LEU A 72 -2.14 14.61 -6.33
CA LEU A 72 -1.33 15.74 -5.88
C LEU A 72 -1.97 17.08 -6.27
N LEU A 73 -2.35 17.23 -7.54
CA LEU A 73 -2.99 18.46 -8.03
C LEU A 73 -4.31 18.72 -7.31
N ALA A 74 -5.16 17.70 -7.17
CA ALA A 74 -6.44 17.84 -6.49
C ALA A 74 -6.27 18.31 -5.04
N LEU A 75 -5.35 17.71 -4.28
CA LEU A 75 -5.03 18.13 -2.90
C LEU A 75 -4.46 19.55 -2.80
N GLN A 76 -3.66 19.97 -3.79
CA GLN A 76 -3.08 21.33 -3.83
C GLN A 76 -4.09 22.41 -4.22
N THR A 77 -5.20 22.02 -4.86
CA THR A 77 -6.26 22.95 -5.33
C THR A 77 -7.49 22.98 -4.42
N LEU A 78 -7.43 22.33 -3.25
CA LEU A 78 -8.53 22.36 -2.29
C LEU A 78 -8.78 23.81 -1.81
N PRO A 79 -10.03 24.19 -1.52
CA PRO A 79 -10.28 25.52 -0.95
C PRO A 79 -9.77 25.61 0.49
N ASP A 80 -8.88 26.57 0.75
CA ASP A 80 -8.27 26.81 2.07
C ASP A 80 -9.26 26.77 3.23
N GLY A 81 -8.85 26.12 4.32
CA GLY A 81 -9.61 26.07 5.58
C GLY A 81 -10.84 25.15 5.59
N GLU A 82 -11.21 24.51 4.47
CA GLU A 82 -12.28 23.51 4.47
C GLU A 82 -11.86 22.24 5.23
N PRO A 83 -12.73 21.62 6.05
CA PRO A 83 -12.41 20.38 6.72
C PRO A 83 -12.15 19.21 5.76
N ILE A 84 -11.13 18.41 6.04
CA ILE A 84 -10.75 17.22 5.28
C ILE A 84 -10.91 16.00 6.16
N THR A 85 -11.49 14.93 5.62
CA THR A 85 -11.49 13.61 6.25
C THR A 85 -10.62 12.67 5.41
N ILE A 86 -9.57 12.13 6.00
CA ILE A 86 -8.67 11.16 5.36
C ILE A 86 -9.04 9.76 5.83
N TRP A 87 -9.21 8.84 4.89
CA TRP A 87 -9.42 7.43 5.18
C TRP A 87 -8.11 6.68 5.15
N THR A 88 -7.99 5.74 6.08
CA THR A 88 -6.82 4.88 6.18
C THR A 88 -7.21 3.55 6.84
N SER A 89 -6.25 2.65 6.91
CA SER A 89 -6.29 1.35 7.55
C SER A 89 -4.87 0.99 8.01
N GLU A 90 -4.65 -0.20 8.54
CA GLU A 90 -3.35 -0.56 9.12
C GLU A 90 -2.33 -1.10 8.10
N ASN A 91 -2.63 -1.13 6.79
CA ASN A 91 -1.64 -1.52 5.77
C ASN A 91 -0.65 -0.38 5.44
N ALA A 92 0.49 -0.77 4.86
CA ALA A 92 1.59 0.13 4.53
C ALA A 92 1.22 1.20 3.51
N ARG A 93 0.52 0.80 2.45
CA ARG A 93 0.07 1.73 1.41
C ARG A 93 -0.74 2.89 1.99
N GLU A 94 -1.76 2.59 2.78
CA GLU A 94 -2.67 3.59 3.33
C GLU A 94 -2.06 4.39 4.48
N GLN A 95 -1.18 3.78 5.30
CA GLN A 95 -0.47 4.48 6.37
C GLN A 95 0.54 5.49 5.83
N ILE A 96 1.29 5.14 4.78
CA ILE A 96 2.24 6.08 4.16
C ILE A 96 1.46 7.16 3.39
N GLY A 97 0.41 6.77 2.66
CA GLY A 97 -0.43 7.73 1.96
C GLY A 97 -1.09 8.75 2.90
N LEU A 98 -1.50 8.37 4.12
CA LEU A 98 -1.99 9.31 5.15
C LEU A 98 -0.96 10.40 5.45
N ARG A 99 0.30 10.00 5.69
CA ARG A 99 1.41 10.91 6.03
C ARG A 99 1.72 11.85 4.87
N TRP A 100 1.79 11.31 3.66
CA TRP A 100 1.93 12.09 2.44
C TRP A 100 0.78 13.10 2.28
N ALA A 101 -0.47 12.66 2.42
CA ALA A 101 -1.64 13.52 2.28
C ALA A 101 -1.62 14.69 3.26
N VAL A 102 -1.37 14.41 4.55
CA VAL A 102 -1.22 15.44 5.59
C VAL A 102 -0.10 16.42 5.22
N HIS A 103 1.03 15.94 4.70
CA HIS A 103 2.12 16.78 4.22
C HIS A 103 1.72 17.72 3.08
N ILE A 104 0.89 17.26 2.13
CA ILE A 104 0.39 18.11 1.03
C ILE A 104 -0.57 19.18 1.54
N VAL A 105 -1.57 18.79 2.35
CA VAL A 105 -2.66 19.70 2.74
C VAL A 105 -2.31 20.64 3.90
N GLN A 106 -1.24 20.37 4.66
CA GLN A 106 -0.82 21.24 5.77
C GLN A 106 -0.56 22.70 5.35
N LYS A 107 -0.25 22.93 4.06
CA LYS A 107 -0.01 24.28 3.50
C LYS A 107 -1.26 25.19 3.53
N GLN A 108 -2.46 24.63 3.70
CA GLN A 108 -3.76 25.30 3.48
C GLN A 108 -4.64 25.37 4.76
N ASN A 109 -4.05 25.18 5.96
CA ASN A 109 -4.70 25.31 7.28
C ASN A 109 -6.02 24.51 7.47
N HIS A 110 -6.19 23.39 6.77
CA HIS A 110 -7.39 22.56 6.89
C HIS A 110 -7.50 21.90 8.28
N PRO A 111 -8.69 21.87 8.91
CA PRO A 111 -8.99 20.92 9.97
C PRO A 111 -8.98 19.49 9.39
N ILE A 112 -8.11 18.63 9.90
CA ILE A 112 -7.95 17.26 9.40
C ILE A 112 -8.61 16.28 10.37
N ARG A 113 -9.44 15.38 9.85
CA ARG A 113 -9.94 14.19 10.57
C ARG A 113 -9.37 12.95 9.90
N VAL A 114 -9.08 11.93 10.69
CA VAL A 114 -8.67 10.62 10.16
C VAL A 114 -9.68 9.57 10.63
N ILE A 115 -10.13 8.73 9.71
CA ILE A 115 -10.92 7.53 10.03
C ILE A 115 -10.06 6.32 9.66
N ASN A 116 -9.64 5.58 10.68
CA ASN A 116 -8.95 4.31 10.51
C ASN A 116 -9.99 3.19 10.50
N PHE A 117 -10.26 2.64 9.32
CA PHE A 117 -11.34 1.68 9.13
C PHE A 117 -11.03 0.30 9.70
N THR A 118 -9.76 -0.12 9.74
CA THR A 118 -9.36 -1.34 10.44
C THR A 118 -9.78 -1.28 11.91
N ARG A 119 -9.44 -0.18 12.59
CA ARG A 119 -9.79 0.02 14.01
C ARG A 119 -11.30 0.20 14.22
N ALA A 120 -11.96 0.97 13.35
CA ALA A 120 -13.40 1.20 13.43
C ALA A 120 -14.18 -0.11 13.25
N TYR A 121 -13.78 -0.93 12.27
CA TYR A 121 -14.36 -2.25 12.05
C TYR A 121 -14.12 -3.18 13.24
N ALA A 122 -12.87 -3.29 13.72
CA ALA A 122 -12.50 -4.08 14.89
C ALA A 122 -13.38 -3.76 16.10
N SER A 123 -13.51 -2.47 16.41
CA SER A 123 -14.30 -1.97 17.53
C SER A 123 -15.78 -2.28 17.37
N LYS A 124 -16.34 -2.17 16.16
CA LYS A 124 -17.77 -2.44 15.91
C LYS A 124 -18.11 -3.93 16.04
N HIS A 125 -17.20 -4.81 15.62
CA HIS A 125 -17.41 -6.26 15.61
C HIS A 125 -16.84 -6.98 16.84
N ASN A 126 -16.26 -6.27 17.81
CA ASN A 126 -15.53 -6.82 18.95
C ASN A 126 -14.48 -7.86 18.53
N GLN A 127 -13.81 -7.62 17.40
CA GLN A 127 -12.78 -8.51 16.90
C GLN A 127 -11.44 -8.20 17.57
N PRO A 128 -10.61 -9.21 17.87
CA PRO A 128 -9.23 -8.97 18.26
C PRO A 128 -8.47 -8.36 17.08
N ASP A 129 -7.47 -7.51 17.37
CA ASP A 129 -6.64 -6.84 16.37
C ASP A 129 -6.02 -7.81 15.33
N THR A 130 -5.83 -9.08 15.72
CA THR A 130 -5.26 -10.16 14.88
C THR A 130 -6.21 -10.76 13.84
N GLN A 131 -7.50 -10.42 13.85
CA GLN A 131 -8.51 -10.92 12.90
C GLN A 131 -9.14 -9.80 12.06
N CYS A 132 -8.56 -8.61 12.09
CA CYS A 132 -9.18 -7.44 11.51
C CYS A 132 -8.98 -7.34 10.00
N ILE A 133 -9.83 -6.57 9.34
CA ILE A 133 -9.64 -6.20 7.94
C ILE A 133 -8.55 -5.14 7.87
N TYR A 134 -7.42 -5.45 7.22
CA TYR A 134 -6.21 -4.62 7.22
C TYR A 134 -6.15 -3.58 6.11
N MET A 135 -7.10 -3.62 5.18
CA MET A 135 -7.25 -2.63 4.13
C MET A 135 -8.70 -2.23 3.97
N THR A 136 -8.93 -0.96 3.71
CA THR A 136 -10.28 -0.44 3.48
C THR A 136 -11.03 -1.20 2.38
N GLY A 137 -10.30 -1.64 1.34
CA GLY A 137 -10.81 -2.49 0.26
C GLY A 137 -11.40 -3.84 0.67
N GLY A 138 -11.04 -4.36 1.85
CA GLY A 138 -11.60 -5.61 2.37
C GLY A 138 -12.96 -5.42 3.05
N ILE A 139 -13.41 -4.19 3.28
CA ILE A 139 -14.65 -3.90 4.00
C ILE A 139 -15.83 -3.85 3.01
N PRO A 140 -16.92 -4.58 3.27
CA PRO A 140 -18.12 -4.51 2.46
C PRO A 140 -18.62 -3.06 2.29
N PRO A 141 -18.95 -2.63 1.06
CA PRO A 141 -19.48 -1.31 0.73
C PRO A 141 -20.48 -0.71 1.74
N LYS A 142 -21.51 -1.46 2.11
CA LYS A 142 -22.55 -1.00 3.04
C LYS A 142 -22.03 -0.75 4.44
N GLU A 143 -21.11 -1.59 4.92
CA GLU A 143 -20.50 -1.45 6.23
C GLU A 143 -19.54 -0.26 6.25
N LEU A 144 -18.82 -0.04 5.16
CA LEU A 144 -17.93 1.11 4.99
C LEU A 144 -18.70 2.43 5.13
N ARG A 145 -19.90 2.53 4.52
CA ARG A 145 -20.79 3.69 4.70
C ARG A 145 -21.20 3.88 6.17
N VAL A 146 -21.62 2.80 6.84
CA VAL A 146 -22.02 2.86 8.25
C VAL A 146 -20.86 3.33 9.14
N LEU A 147 -19.67 2.77 8.94
CA LEU A 147 -18.46 3.17 9.68
C LEU A 147 -18.10 4.65 9.42
N PHE A 148 -18.24 5.11 8.18
CA PHE A 148 -18.03 6.52 7.88
C PHE A 148 -19.01 7.42 8.64
N ASP A 149 -20.31 7.09 8.61
CA ASP A 149 -21.35 7.88 9.27
C ASP A 149 -21.14 7.90 10.79
N ASP A 150 -20.83 6.75 11.40
CA ASP A 150 -20.53 6.59 12.84
C ASP A 150 -19.33 7.48 13.26
N HIS A 151 -18.35 7.65 12.38
CA HIS A 151 -17.12 8.41 12.65
C HIS A 151 -17.11 9.83 12.04
N SER A 152 -18.19 10.25 11.38
CA SER A 152 -18.30 11.55 10.69
C SER A 152 -18.24 12.76 11.61
N THR A 153 -18.34 12.56 12.93
CA THR A 153 -18.24 13.60 13.96
C THR A 153 -17.01 13.43 14.85
N SER A 154 -16.10 12.51 14.52
CA SER A 154 -14.85 12.30 15.25
C SER A 154 -14.07 13.63 15.38
N PRO A 155 -13.32 13.82 16.46
CA PRO A 155 -12.53 15.03 16.63
C PRO A 155 -11.53 15.20 15.49
N PHE A 156 -11.21 16.46 15.18
CA PHE A 156 -10.08 16.76 14.31
C PHE A 156 -8.77 16.45 15.02
N LEU A 157 -7.73 16.14 14.23
CA LEU A 157 -6.37 16.00 14.71
C LEU A 157 -5.94 17.28 15.41
N THR A 158 -5.30 17.11 16.56
CA THR A 158 -4.59 18.16 17.27
C THR A 158 -3.35 18.59 16.47
N LYS A 159 -2.83 19.79 16.77
CA LYS A 159 -1.55 20.23 16.21
C LYS A 159 -0.39 19.26 16.50
N GLY A 160 -0.42 18.60 17.66
CA GLY A 160 0.58 17.60 18.04
C GLY A 160 0.54 16.38 17.12
N GLU A 161 -0.65 15.84 16.86
CA GLU A 161 -0.84 14.69 15.96
C GLU A 161 -0.48 15.03 14.51
N VAL A 162 -0.86 16.22 14.02
CA VAL A 162 -0.46 16.69 12.69
C VAL A 162 1.07 16.77 12.60
N ASN A 163 1.73 17.41 13.57
CA ASN A 163 3.18 17.52 13.59
C ASN A 163 3.88 16.16 13.65
N GLN A 164 3.30 15.19 14.36
CA GLN A 164 3.83 13.82 14.40
C GLN A 164 3.80 13.19 13.01
N LEU A 165 2.66 13.25 12.30
CA LEU A 165 2.54 12.70 10.93
C LEU A 165 3.50 13.38 9.94
N LEU A 166 3.71 14.70 10.08
CA LEU A 166 4.66 15.44 9.25
C LEU A 166 6.12 15.03 9.51
N ASN A 167 6.49 14.81 10.78
CA ASN A 167 7.81 14.33 11.13
C ASN A 167 8.05 12.90 10.64
N GLU A 168 7.04 12.03 10.77
CA GLU A 168 7.09 10.67 10.24
C GLU A 168 7.25 10.67 8.72
N TRP A 169 6.50 11.52 7.99
CA TRP A 169 6.68 11.70 6.55
C TRP A 169 8.11 12.13 6.19
N HIS A 170 8.64 13.14 6.87
CA HIS A 170 10.00 13.63 6.62
C HIS A 170 11.07 12.58 6.85
N ASN A 171 10.87 11.71 7.85
CA ASN A 171 11.78 10.59 8.11
C ASN A 171 11.73 9.56 6.98
N LEU A 172 10.53 9.20 6.50
CA LEU A 172 10.35 8.28 5.36
C LEU A 172 11.05 8.79 4.10
N GLN A 173 10.99 10.09 3.83
CA GLN A 173 11.69 10.69 2.68
C GLN A 173 13.21 10.61 2.81
N LYS A 174 13.74 10.81 4.02
CA LYS A 174 15.19 10.82 4.29
C LYS A 174 15.82 9.44 4.33
N GLU A 175 15.04 8.43 4.72
CA GLU A 175 15.50 7.06 4.87
C GLU A 175 15.99 6.46 3.55
N GLY A 176 15.35 6.81 2.43
CA GLY A 176 15.74 6.35 1.10
C GLY A 176 15.44 4.87 0.84
N ALA A 177 14.62 4.22 1.69
CA ALA A 177 14.14 2.87 1.44
C ALA A 177 13.13 2.85 0.29
N TYR A 178 13.10 1.74 -0.44
CA TYR A 178 12.16 1.50 -1.54
C TYR A 178 11.03 0.56 -1.13
N VAL A 179 11.04 0.02 0.08
CA VAL A 179 10.02 -0.86 0.61
C VAL A 179 9.81 -0.54 2.07
N HIS A 180 8.55 -0.49 2.50
CA HIS A 180 8.19 -0.13 3.86
C HIS A 180 7.12 -1.06 4.40
N MET A 181 7.44 -1.83 5.44
CA MET A 181 6.47 -2.63 6.21
C MET A 181 5.72 -1.76 7.22
N VAL A 182 4.62 -2.26 7.79
CA VAL A 182 3.94 -1.57 8.90
C VAL A 182 3.94 -2.41 10.16
N SER A 183 4.26 -1.79 11.28
CA SER A 183 4.05 -2.37 12.60
C SER A 183 3.23 -1.41 13.45
N LYS A 184 2.04 -1.84 13.90
CA LYS A 184 1.14 -1.02 14.75
C LYS A 184 0.86 0.37 14.16
N GLY A 185 0.61 0.44 12.85
CA GLY A 185 0.32 1.69 12.14
C GLY A 185 1.53 2.58 11.86
N GLN A 186 2.75 2.11 12.16
CA GLN A 186 3.99 2.82 11.87
C GLN A 186 4.70 2.18 10.67
N PRO A 187 4.89 2.91 9.56
CA PRO A 187 5.72 2.49 8.45
C PRO A 187 7.19 2.39 8.88
N LEU A 188 7.84 1.30 8.53
CA LEU A 188 9.23 0.99 8.85
C LEU A 188 9.96 0.54 7.57
N PRO A 189 11.25 0.89 7.40
CA PRO A 189 12.06 0.37 6.30
C PRO A 189 12.03 -1.15 6.29
N ALA A 190 11.96 -1.72 5.10
CA ALA A 190 12.34 -3.11 4.86
C ALA A 190 13.44 -3.15 3.79
N SER A 191 14.39 -4.08 3.93
CA SER A 191 15.46 -4.24 2.94
C SER A 191 15.02 -5.14 1.78
N PHE A 192 15.52 -4.85 0.58
CA PHE A 192 15.44 -5.77 -0.57
C PHE A 192 16.00 -7.16 -0.24
N ASP A 193 17.08 -7.21 0.55
CA ASP A 193 17.76 -8.45 0.88
C ASP A 193 16.94 -9.35 1.80
N ASP A 194 16.02 -8.77 2.58
CA ASP A 194 15.12 -9.55 3.42
C ASP A 194 14.19 -10.41 2.55
N PHE A 195 13.61 -9.82 1.50
CA PHE A 195 12.74 -10.55 0.56
C PHE A 195 13.48 -11.62 -0.24
N ASN A 196 14.71 -11.33 -0.69
CA ASN A 196 15.55 -12.33 -1.34
C ASN A 196 15.80 -13.52 -0.42
N THR A 197 16.16 -13.23 0.83
CA THR A 197 16.45 -14.25 1.85
C THR A 197 15.22 -15.11 2.12
N MET A 198 14.05 -14.50 2.30
CA MET A 198 12.80 -15.22 2.50
C MET A 198 12.44 -16.13 1.32
N ILE A 199 12.53 -15.61 0.08
CA ILE A 199 12.27 -16.41 -1.13
C ILE A 199 13.23 -17.61 -1.19
N MET A 200 14.51 -17.41 -0.91
CA MET A 200 15.52 -18.49 -0.95
C MET A 200 15.31 -19.54 0.16
N LEU A 201 15.00 -19.12 1.38
CA LEU A 201 14.70 -20.04 2.50
C LEU A 201 13.46 -20.87 2.21
N ASN A 202 12.41 -20.26 1.68
CA ASN A 202 11.19 -20.98 1.31
C ASN A 202 11.38 -21.89 0.11
N MET A 203 12.20 -21.51 -0.85
CA MET A 203 12.60 -22.40 -1.94
C MET A 203 13.30 -23.66 -1.40
N GLN A 204 14.25 -23.49 -0.47
CA GLN A 204 14.95 -24.63 0.17
C GLN A 204 13.98 -25.54 0.93
N SER A 205 13.08 -24.96 1.72
CA SER A 205 12.06 -25.70 2.48
C SER A 205 11.13 -26.50 1.55
N LEU A 206 10.62 -25.87 0.50
CA LEU A 206 9.69 -26.49 -0.44
C LEU A 206 10.34 -27.61 -1.27
N GLN A 207 11.62 -27.51 -1.62
CA GLN A 207 12.32 -28.58 -2.35
C GLN A 207 12.72 -29.77 -1.47
N GLN A 208 12.89 -29.57 -0.17
CA GLN A 208 13.13 -30.65 0.78
C GLN A 208 11.84 -31.40 1.14
N SER A 209 10.68 -30.86 0.77
CA SER A 209 9.38 -31.48 1.01
C SER A 209 9.21 -32.76 0.18
N PRO A 210 8.81 -33.89 0.79
CA PRO A 210 8.62 -35.16 0.08
C PRO A 210 7.39 -35.15 -0.85
N TYR A 211 6.61 -34.07 -0.88
CA TYR A 211 5.32 -33.99 -1.56
C TYR A 211 5.37 -33.38 -2.97
N SER A 212 6.41 -32.64 -3.35
CA SER A 212 6.57 -32.17 -4.73
C SER A 212 7.99 -31.71 -5.05
N ASN A 213 8.54 -32.22 -6.16
CA ASN A 213 9.83 -31.79 -6.70
C ASN A 213 9.68 -30.54 -7.60
N ALA A 214 8.44 -30.24 -8.01
CA ALA A 214 8.11 -29.15 -8.90
C ALA A 214 7.41 -28.05 -8.09
N VAL A 215 8.11 -26.93 -7.89
CA VAL A 215 7.57 -25.75 -7.20
C VAL A 215 7.21 -24.73 -8.27
N SER A 216 5.94 -24.35 -8.37
CA SER A 216 5.58 -23.24 -9.25
C SER A 216 6.05 -21.91 -8.65
N ALA A 217 6.43 -20.96 -9.50
CA ALA A 217 6.78 -19.61 -9.09
C ALA A 217 5.66 -18.97 -8.24
N HIS A 218 4.40 -19.18 -8.63
CA HIS A 218 3.26 -18.70 -7.86
C HIS A 218 3.21 -19.30 -6.44
N SER A 219 3.34 -20.63 -6.33
CA SER A 219 3.32 -21.32 -5.02
C SER A 219 4.45 -20.84 -4.11
N LEU A 220 5.66 -20.63 -4.64
CA LEU A 220 6.77 -20.09 -3.88
C LEU A 220 6.46 -18.70 -3.32
N LEU A 221 5.95 -17.79 -4.17
CA LEU A 221 5.64 -16.42 -3.76
C LEU A 221 4.49 -16.38 -2.75
N VAL A 222 3.42 -17.15 -2.97
CA VAL A 222 2.31 -17.27 -2.01
C VAL A 222 2.80 -17.77 -0.67
N HIS A 223 3.59 -18.85 -0.66
CA HIS A 223 4.13 -19.40 0.59
C HIS A 223 4.99 -18.36 1.32
N THR A 224 5.83 -17.64 0.58
CA THR A 224 6.70 -16.61 1.15
C THR A 224 5.94 -15.41 1.71
N ILE A 225 4.84 -14.99 1.09
CA ILE A 225 3.98 -13.95 1.67
C ILE A 225 3.21 -14.45 2.88
N MET A 226 2.76 -15.70 2.87
CA MET A 226 2.02 -16.24 4.01
C MET A 226 2.84 -16.23 5.30
N ASP A 227 4.17 -16.37 5.20
CA ASP A 227 5.08 -16.22 6.35
C ASP A 227 5.21 -14.77 6.84
N LEU A 228 4.99 -13.79 5.97
CA LEU A 228 4.96 -12.36 6.32
C LEU A 228 3.62 -11.93 6.94
N ASP A 229 2.59 -12.78 6.88
CA ASP A 229 1.15 -12.50 7.09
C ASP A 229 0.43 -12.04 5.80
N TYR A 230 -0.77 -12.58 5.60
CA TYR A 230 -1.60 -12.37 4.41
C TYR A 230 -1.94 -10.89 4.17
N ILE A 231 -1.86 -10.07 5.22
CA ILE A 231 -2.11 -8.63 5.21
C ILE A 231 -1.19 -7.87 4.25
N TYR A 232 -0.04 -8.46 3.91
CA TYR A 232 0.94 -7.90 2.98
C TYR A 232 0.82 -8.46 1.56
N PHE A 233 -0.20 -9.26 1.25
CA PHE A 233 -0.29 -9.88 -0.07
C PHE A 233 -0.44 -8.84 -1.19
N ASP A 234 -1.47 -8.00 -1.14
CA ASP A 234 -1.77 -7.08 -2.24
C ASP A 234 -0.72 -5.96 -2.41
N ASP A 235 -0.07 -5.55 -1.33
CA ASP A 235 0.93 -4.48 -1.35
C ASP A 235 2.30 -4.95 -1.90
N TYR A 236 2.65 -6.22 -1.69
CA TYR A 236 4.02 -6.71 -1.91
C TYR A 236 4.12 -7.83 -2.94
N PHE A 237 3.00 -8.46 -3.34
CA PHE A 237 3.05 -9.53 -4.34
C PHE A 237 3.68 -9.10 -5.68
N PRO A 238 3.35 -7.94 -6.28
CA PRO A 238 4.03 -7.46 -7.48
C PRO A 238 5.54 -7.27 -7.26
N TYR A 239 5.91 -6.76 -6.09
CA TYR A 239 7.30 -6.53 -5.73
C TYR A 239 8.07 -7.85 -5.52
N MET A 240 7.44 -8.88 -4.95
CA MET A 240 8.07 -10.19 -4.81
C MET A 240 8.23 -10.92 -6.15
N GLN A 241 7.33 -10.68 -7.12
CA GLN A 241 7.55 -11.13 -8.49
C GLN A 241 8.81 -10.51 -9.09
N LEU A 242 9.01 -9.21 -8.90
CA LEU A 242 10.26 -8.54 -9.31
C LEU A 242 11.48 -9.21 -8.68
N ARG A 243 11.48 -9.43 -7.36
CA ARG A 243 12.62 -10.08 -6.68
C ARG A 243 12.88 -11.49 -7.20
N LEU A 244 11.83 -12.27 -7.47
CA LEU A 244 11.98 -13.59 -8.08
C LEU A 244 12.64 -13.51 -9.47
N HIS A 245 12.22 -12.56 -10.31
CA HIS A 245 12.84 -12.34 -11.62
C HIS A 245 14.33 -12.01 -11.49
N GLU A 246 14.71 -11.13 -10.56
CA GLU A 246 16.10 -10.75 -10.34
C GLU A 246 16.93 -11.94 -9.83
N LEU A 247 16.41 -12.74 -8.90
CA LEU A 247 17.09 -13.96 -8.43
C LEU A 247 17.35 -14.97 -9.57
N ILE A 248 16.42 -15.06 -10.53
CA ILE A 248 16.59 -15.90 -11.72
C ILE A 248 17.66 -15.32 -12.66
N GLN A 249 17.63 -14.00 -12.89
CA GLN A 249 18.62 -13.32 -13.73
C GLN A 249 20.04 -13.42 -13.16
N GLU A 250 20.17 -13.38 -11.83
CA GLU A 250 21.42 -13.56 -11.10
C GLU A 250 21.90 -15.03 -11.07
N GLY A 251 21.11 -15.98 -11.59
CA GLY A 251 21.43 -17.41 -11.57
C GLY A 251 21.31 -18.07 -10.20
N LYS A 252 20.68 -17.39 -9.22
CA LYS A 252 20.41 -17.95 -7.88
C LYS A 252 19.21 -18.91 -7.89
N LEU A 253 18.34 -18.80 -8.89
CA LEU A 253 17.23 -19.72 -9.16
C LEU A 253 17.19 -20.05 -10.66
N HIS A 254 16.78 -21.28 -10.99
CA HIS A 254 16.47 -21.67 -12.36
C HIS A 254 14.97 -21.70 -12.56
N ALA A 255 14.51 -21.19 -13.71
CA ALA A 255 13.10 -21.17 -14.08
C ALA A 255 12.86 -21.95 -15.38
N GLU A 256 11.81 -22.78 -15.38
CA GLU A 256 11.33 -23.52 -16.54
C GLU A 256 9.89 -23.11 -16.84
N GLY A 257 9.70 -22.41 -17.96
CA GLY A 257 8.40 -21.89 -18.39
C GLY A 257 8.33 -20.35 -18.41
N PRO A 258 7.16 -19.80 -18.78
CA PRO A 258 6.98 -18.35 -18.93
C PRO A 258 6.73 -17.68 -17.58
N LEU A 259 7.61 -16.76 -17.17
CA LEU A 259 7.48 -16.02 -15.91
C LEU A 259 6.24 -15.12 -15.84
N GLN A 260 5.69 -14.69 -16.99
CA GLN A 260 4.41 -13.97 -17.06
C GLN A 260 3.21 -14.85 -16.64
N ARG A 261 3.38 -16.18 -16.58
CA ARG A 261 2.38 -17.13 -16.08
C ARG A 261 2.97 -17.91 -14.92
N LEU A 262 3.07 -17.27 -13.76
CA LEU A 262 3.71 -17.81 -12.56
C LEU A 262 3.22 -19.21 -12.13
N HIS A 263 1.93 -19.53 -12.36
CA HIS A 263 1.39 -20.86 -12.09
C HIS A 263 1.96 -21.95 -13.00
N ALA A 264 2.37 -21.59 -14.22
CA ALA A 264 2.93 -22.49 -15.23
C ALA A 264 4.46 -22.45 -15.29
N CYS A 265 5.10 -21.55 -14.53
CA CYS A 265 6.56 -21.46 -14.42
C CYS A 265 7.02 -22.28 -13.22
N ILE A 266 7.87 -23.27 -13.46
CA ILE A 266 8.52 -24.04 -12.39
C ILE A 266 9.83 -23.36 -12.01
N VAL A 267 10.13 -23.28 -10.72
CA VAL A 267 11.37 -22.73 -10.19
C VAL A 267 12.09 -23.77 -9.35
N LYS A 268 13.43 -23.71 -9.34
CA LYS A 268 14.29 -24.62 -8.58
C LYS A 268 15.60 -23.96 -8.18
N LEU A 269 16.23 -24.44 -7.11
CA LEU A 269 17.63 -24.12 -6.83
C LEU A 269 18.54 -24.65 -7.97
N PRO A 270 19.69 -24.01 -8.21
CA PRO A 270 20.63 -24.38 -9.26
C PRO A 270 21.12 -25.83 -9.22
#